data_AF-Q0RDB7-F1
#
_entry.id   AF-Q0RDB7-F1
#
_cell.length_a   1.000
_cell.length_b   1.000
_cell.length_c   1.000
_cell.angle_alpha   90.00
_cell.angle_beta   90.00
_cell.angle_gamma   90.00
#
_symmetry.space_group_name_H-M   'P 1'
#
loop_
_entity.id
_entity.type
_entity.pdbx_description
1 polymer ?
#
loop_
_entity_poly.entity_id
_entity_poly.type
_entity_poly.pdbx_seq_one_letter_code
_entity_poly.pdbx_strand_id
1 'polypeptide(L)'
;MRVSDRTRQRVAAMAASTGQQMQTIIDSAVEAYERELFWRGFEQGYDQLADDPAGWDDLDAERSAESPALRDGLDGLDRPE
;
A
#
# COMPACT_ATOMS: atom_id res chain seq x y z
N MET A 1 -4.42 13.10 -22.16
CA MET A 1 -3.79 14.04 -21.21
C MET A 1 -2.66 14.77 -21.92
N ARG A 2 -2.54 16.10 -21.76
CA ARG A 2 -1.35 16.84 -22.23
C ARG A 2 -0.33 16.92 -21.09
N VAL A 3 0.92 16.60 -21.39
CA VAL A 3 2.05 16.69 -20.45
C VAL A 3 3.13 17.59 -21.02
N SER A 4 4.10 17.98 -20.19
CA SER A 4 5.28 18.71 -20.67
C SER A 4 6.10 17.87 -21.66
N ASP A 5 6.80 18.51 -22.59
CA ASP A 5 7.70 17.83 -23.52
C ASP A 5 8.79 17.05 -22.79
N ARG A 6 9.27 17.61 -21.66
CA ARG A 6 10.23 16.93 -20.77
C ARG A 6 9.66 15.61 -20.23
N THR A 7 8.43 15.61 -19.75
CA THR A 7 7.78 14.38 -19.25
C THR A 7 7.64 13.36 -20.36
N ARG A 8 7.17 13.80 -21.54
CA ARG A 8 7.03 12.92 -22.70
C ARG A 8 8.35 12.29 -23.11
N GLN A 9 9.43 13.06 -23.17
CA GLN A 9 10.78 12.58 -23.50
C GLN A 9 11.29 11.55 -22.48
N ARG A 10 11.07 11.80 -21.18
CA ARG A 10 11.45 10.85 -20.13
C ARG A 10 10.72 9.51 -20.27
N VAL A 11 9.41 9.55 -20.50
CA VAL A 11 8.62 8.32 -20.69
C VAL A 11 9.02 7.59 -21.96
N ALA A 12 9.32 8.32 -23.05
CA ALA A 12 9.80 7.72 -24.29
C ALA A 12 11.16 7.04 -24.10
N ALA A 13 12.09 7.66 -23.34
CA ALA A 13 13.37 7.05 -23.02
C ALA A 13 13.21 5.78 -22.16
N MET A 14 12.31 5.81 -21.17
CA MET A 14 11.99 4.63 -20.35
C MET A 14 11.42 3.51 -21.23
N ALA A 15 10.44 3.82 -22.09
CA ALA A 15 9.85 2.87 -23.05
C ALA A 15 10.91 2.22 -23.95
N ALA A 16 11.84 3.01 -24.49
CA ALA A 16 12.93 2.50 -25.30
C ALA A 16 13.86 1.55 -24.51
N SER A 17 14.14 1.86 -23.24
CA SER A 17 15.03 1.07 -22.40
C SER A 17 14.39 -0.21 -21.82
N THR A 18 13.08 -0.20 -21.58
CA THR A 18 12.37 -1.34 -20.96
C THR A 18 11.63 -2.21 -21.98
N GLY A 19 11.50 -1.75 -23.24
CA GLY A 19 10.70 -2.41 -24.26
C GLY A 19 9.18 -2.32 -24.02
N GLN A 20 8.75 -1.52 -23.04
CA GLN A 20 7.34 -1.35 -22.72
C GLN A 20 6.73 -0.17 -23.51
N GLN A 21 5.41 -0.19 -23.66
CA GLN A 21 4.69 0.95 -24.24
C GLN A 21 4.71 2.13 -23.25
N MET A 22 4.78 3.36 -23.78
CA MET A 22 4.73 4.57 -22.97
C MET A 22 3.47 4.61 -22.08
N GLN A 23 2.33 4.13 -22.58
CA GLN A 23 1.08 4.07 -21.81
C GLN A 23 1.21 3.17 -20.59
N THR A 24 1.76 1.96 -20.74
CA THR A 24 1.99 1.03 -19.62
C THR A 24 2.88 1.63 -18.54
N ILE A 25 3.92 2.37 -18.94
CA ILE A 25 4.80 3.06 -17.97
C ILE A 25 4.05 4.15 -17.21
N ILE A 26 3.17 4.89 -17.90
CA ILE A 26 2.35 5.94 -17.27
C ILE A 26 1.35 5.30 -16.29
N ASP A 27 0.67 4.23 -16.70
CA ASP A 27 -0.30 3.52 -15.85
C ASP A 27 0.38 3.00 -14.58
N SER A 28 1.51 2.30 -14.72
CA SER A 28 2.29 1.82 -13.57
C SER A 28 2.82 2.95 -12.68
N ALA A 29 3.18 4.10 -13.25
CA ALA A 29 3.61 5.25 -12.47
C ALA A 29 2.46 5.86 -11.65
N VAL A 30 1.25 5.88 -12.21
CA VAL A 30 0.04 6.33 -11.48
C VAL A 30 -0.27 5.37 -10.35
N GLU A 31 -0.32 4.05 -10.61
CA GLU A 31 -0.56 3.03 -9.58
C GLU A 31 0.48 3.08 -8.45
N ALA A 32 1.75 3.32 -8.80
CA ALA A 32 2.82 3.47 -7.81
C ALA A 32 2.59 4.71 -6.93
N TYR A 33 2.17 5.82 -7.53
CA TYR A 33 1.88 7.05 -6.80
C TYR A 33 0.64 6.93 -5.92
N GLU A 34 -0.42 6.26 -6.40
CA GLU A 34 -1.62 5.98 -5.60
C GLU A 34 -1.27 5.12 -4.38
N ARG A 35 -0.48 4.06 -4.57
CA ARG A 35 0.00 3.22 -3.47
C ARG A 35 0.87 4.01 -2.49
N GLU A 36 1.73 4.90 -2.97
CA GLU A 36 2.52 5.78 -2.11
C GLU A 36 1.63 6.72 -1.28
N LEU A 37 0.63 7.35 -1.91
CA LEU A 37 -0.32 8.22 -1.20
C LEU A 37 -1.12 7.46 -0.14
N PHE A 38 -1.55 6.23 -0.45
CA PHE A 38 -2.23 5.36 0.50
C PHE A 38 -1.35 5.09 1.74
N TRP A 39 -0.11 4.64 1.54
CA TRP A 39 0.78 4.31 2.65
C TRP A 39 1.13 5.52 3.49
N ARG A 40 1.39 6.67 2.87
CA ARG A 40 1.63 7.93 3.60
C ARG A 40 0.44 8.29 4.49
N GLY A 41 -0.79 8.16 3.98
CA GLY A 41 -1.99 8.44 4.76
C GLY A 41 -2.19 7.45 5.90
N PHE A 42 -1.93 6.17 5.65
CA PHE A 42 -1.99 5.11 6.66
C PHE A 42 -0.97 5.35 7.79
N GLU A 43 0.30 5.58 7.44
CA GLU A 43 1.37 5.88 8.40
C GLU A 43 1.06 7.14 9.22
N GLN A 44 0.64 8.22 8.56
CA GLN A 44 0.25 9.45 9.23
C GLN A 44 -0.92 9.23 10.21
N GLY A 45 -1.83 8.29 9.92
CA GLY A 45 -2.90 7.89 10.83
C GLY A 45 -2.36 7.22 12.10
N TYR A 46 -1.38 6.32 11.95
CA TYR A 46 -0.72 5.69 13.10
C TYR A 46 0.16 6.65 13.89
N ASP A 47 0.83 7.59 13.24
CA ASP A 47 1.60 8.63 13.92
C ASP A 47 0.68 9.49 14.80
N GLN A 48 -0.50 9.87 14.28
CA GLN A 48 -1.51 10.60 15.06
C GLN A 48 -2.05 9.76 16.21
N LEU A 49 -2.30 8.46 15.98
CA LEU A 49 -2.78 7.55 17.01
C LEU A 49 -1.74 7.33 18.12
N ALA A 50 -0.45 7.34 17.79
CA ALA A 50 0.63 7.21 18.77
C ALA A 50 0.62 8.32 19.83
N ASP A 51 0.14 9.50 19.46
CA ASP A 51 -0.04 10.64 20.37
C ASP A 51 -1.44 10.69 21.02
N ASP A 52 -2.32 9.72 20.74
CA ASP A 52 -3.67 9.59 21.30
C ASP A 52 -3.84 8.27 22.08
N PRO A 53 -3.55 8.27 23.40
CA PRO A 53 -3.67 7.08 24.24
C PRO A 53 -5.08 6.47 24.27
N ALA A 54 -6.13 7.29 24.23
CA ALA A 54 -7.51 6.79 24.29
C ALA A 54 -7.89 6.09 22.99
N GLY A 55 -7.53 6.67 21.84
CA GLY A 55 -7.68 6.00 20.54
C GLY A 55 -6.88 4.71 20.46
N TRP A 56 -5.70 4.65 21.07
CA TRP A 56 -4.91 3.42 21.17
C TRP A 56 -5.62 2.35 21.99
N ASP A 57 -6.18 2.70 23.15
CA ASP A 57 -6.93 1.76 23.99
C ASP A 57 -8.15 1.18 23.23
N ASP A 58 -8.87 2.01 22.48
CA ASP A 58 -10.00 1.57 21.64
C ASP A 58 -9.55 0.58 20.55
N LEU A 59 -8.44 0.86 19.87
CA LEU A 59 -7.88 -0.03 18.84
C LEU A 59 -7.39 -1.36 19.43
N ASP A 60 -6.78 -1.36 20.61
CA ASP A 60 -6.32 -2.58 21.27
C ASP A 60 -7.50 -3.45 21.74
N ALA A 61 -8.57 -2.81 22.23
CA ALA A 61 -9.80 -3.50 22.60
C ALA A 61 -10.46 -4.18 21.39
N GLU A 62 -10.57 -3.49 20.26
CA GLU A 62 -11.07 -4.05 19.00
C GLU A 62 -10.21 -5.24 18.55
N ARG A 63 -8.89 -5.06 18.45
CA ARG A 63 -7.96 -6.12 18.05
C ARG A 63 -8.01 -7.33 18.97
N SER A 64 -8.14 -7.11 20.27
CA SER A 64 -8.25 -8.19 21.25
C SER A 64 -9.55 -8.99 21.08
N ALA A 65 -10.65 -8.31 20.76
CA ALA A 65 -11.93 -8.95 20.47
C ALA A 65 -11.90 -9.78 19.18
N GLU A 66 -11.16 -9.33 18.17
CA GLU A 66 -11.04 -10.01 16.87
C GLU A 66 -9.94 -11.08 16.80
N SER A 67 -8.93 -11.00 17.69
CA SER A 67 -7.79 -11.92 17.73
C SER A 67 -8.14 -13.42 17.70
N PRO A 68 -9.24 -13.91 18.29
CA PRO A 68 -9.64 -15.32 18.18
C PRO A 68 -9.81 -15.79 16.73
N ALA A 69 -10.26 -14.92 15.81
CA ALA A 69 -10.48 -15.25 14.40
C ALA A 69 -9.18 -15.54 13.63
N LEU A 70 -8.01 -15.22 14.19
CA LEU A 70 -6.72 -15.55 13.58
C LEU A 70 -6.51 -17.06 13.39
N ARG A 71 -7.22 -17.90 14.13
CA ARG A 71 -7.16 -19.37 14.01
C ARG A 71 -8.16 -19.95 13.01
N ASP A 72 -9.11 -19.16 12.54
CA ASP A 72 -10.18 -19.65 11.67
C ASP A 72 -9.60 -20.17 10.35
N GLY A 73 -9.94 -21.41 9.99
CA GLY A 73 -9.44 -22.06 8.77
C GLY A 73 -8.01 -22.62 8.86
N LEU A 74 -7.36 -22.56 10.03
CA LEU A 74 -6.04 -23.17 10.27
C LEU A 74 -6.12 -24.59 10.88
N ASP A 75 -7.32 -25.12 11.12
CA ASP A 75 -7.56 -26.46 11.64
C ASP A 75 -6.93 -27.52 10.71
N GLY A 76 -5.78 -28.07 11.13
CA GLY A 76 -5.05 -29.11 10.40
C GLY A 76 -3.60 -28.76 10.02
N LEU A 77 -3.15 -27.52 10.22
CA LEU A 77 -1.74 -27.13 10.04
C LEU A 77 -0.88 -27.36 11.30
N ASP A 78 -1.51 -27.71 12.42
CA ASP A 78 -0.88 -27.94 13.73
C ASP A 78 -0.43 -29.41 13.96
N ARG A 79 -0.18 -30.21 12.91
CA ARG A 79 0.42 -31.55 13.13
C ARG A 79 1.95 -31.46 13.25
N PRO A 80 2.54 -31.66 14.43
CA PRO A 80 3.94 -32.06 14.50
C PRO A 80 4.09 -33.48 13.94
N GLU A 81 5.12 -33.70 13.11
CA GLU A 81 5.67 -35.05 12.86
C GLU A 81 6.37 -35.60 14.11
#